data_AF-A0A7Y6IFA5-F1
#
_entry.id   AF-A0A7Y6IFA5-F1
#
_cell.length_a   1.000
_cell.length_b   1.000
_cell.length_c   1.000
_cell.angle_alpha   90.00
_cell.angle_beta   90.00
_cell.angle_gamma   90.00
#
_symmetry.space_group_name_H-M   'P 1'
#
loop_
_entity.id
_entity.type
_entity.pdbx_description
1 polymer ?
#
loop_
_entity_poly.entity_id
_entity_poly.type
_entity_poly.pdbx_seq_one_letter_code
_entity_poly.pdbx_strand_id
1 'polypeptide(L)'
;MSPEAIHQQQRLADPPETAPEPRTDPTAPAVEDTADAAATHRRRGARVLVAALAAVALAAGGVAVFQYVRAHAPRPADGGTPPWPIPADPLPGIRAAGLTHGPMGHAEHYHAHLSVFVDGDEVEVPADIGIVGEEMSPLHTHDDRGVIHVEPHTKGEVFTLGQLFKQWGVTLSATQIGSLRAGAGRTLAAEVNGVPVTGDPAAIVVKAHEQIALVYGKPDPSFKAPPSFTFKPDE
;
A
#
# COMPACT_ATOMS: atom_id res chain seq x y z
N MET A 1 -69.58 -81.20 37.93
CA MET A 1 -69.01 -80.21 38.87
C MET A 1 -67.51 -80.44 38.93
N SER A 2 -66.72 -79.37 38.77
CA SER A 2 -65.32 -79.21 39.20
C SER A 2 -65.09 -79.65 40.67
N PRO A 3 -63.84 -79.73 41.22
CA PRO A 3 -62.60 -79.03 40.81
C PRO A 3 -61.24 -79.76 40.94
N GLU A 4 -60.24 -79.12 40.32
CA GLU A 4 -58.81 -78.91 40.68
C GLU A 4 -57.84 -80.06 41.07
N ALA A 5 -56.73 -80.13 40.32
CA ALA A 5 -55.44 -80.72 40.68
C ALA A 5 -54.31 -79.85 40.04
N ILE A 6 -53.38 -79.26 40.81
CA ILE A 6 -52.04 -79.76 41.23
C ILE A 6 -51.09 -80.10 40.06
N HIS A 7 -49.90 -79.46 39.99
CA HIS A 7 -48.52 -80.06 40.07
C HIS A 7 -47.47 -78.96 39.76
N GLN A 8 -46.48 -78.59 40.57
CA GLN A 8 -45.30 -79.25 41.18
C GLN A 8 -44.15 -79.69 40.24
N GLN A 9 -42.94 -79.23 40.61
CA GLN A 9 -41.61 -79.90 40.56
C GLN A 9 -40.93 -80.18 39.20
N GLN A 10 -39.77 -79.57 38.91
CA GLN A 10 -38.37 -79.85 39.35
C GLN A 10 -37.63 -80.92 38.52
N ARG A 11 -36.41 -80.51 38.10
CA ARG A 11 -35.13 -81.27 38.04
C ARG A 11 -34.82 -82.13 36.79
N LEU A 12 -33.68 -81.86 36.12
CA LEU A 12 -32.43 -82.66 36.07
C LEU A 12 -31.62 -82.54 34.74
N ALA A 13 -30.29 -82.32 34.90
CA ALA A 13 -29.12 -82.89 34.22
C ALA A 13 -28.85 -82.74 32.68
N ASP A 14 -27.63 -82.26 32.36
CA ASP A 14 -26.82 -82.41 31.11
C ASP A 14 -26.52 -83.89 30.75
N PRO A 15 -26.06 -84.33 29.52
CA PRO A 15 -24.97 -83.81 28.63
C PRO A 15 -25.15 -84.16 27.10
N PRO A 16 -24.14 -84.56 26.26
CA PRO A 16 -22.93 -83.91 25.66
C PRO A 16 -22.89 -83.87 24.09
N GLU A 17 -21.75 -83.41 23.50
CA GLU A 17 -21.19 -83.74 22.15
C GLU A 17 -21.93 -83.22 20.87
N THR A 18 -21.36 -82.89 19.70
CA THR A 18 -20.09 -83.14 18.97
C THR A 18 -19.98 -82.08 17.82
N ALA A 19 -18.77 -81.86 17.27
CA ALA A 19 -18.54 -81.11 16.01
C ALA A 19 -18.60 -82.04 14.77
N PRO A 20 -18.85 -81.50 13.54
CA PRO A 20 -17.76 -81.44 12.54
C PRO A 20 -17.77 -80.22 11.57
N GLU A 21 -16.60 -79.91 10.99
CA GLU A 21 -16.29 -78.95 9.89
C GLU A 21 -16.72 -79.47 8.47
N PRO A 22 -16.30 -78.90 7.30
CA PRO A 22 -16.27 -77.51 6.74
C PRO A 22 -16.84 -77.42 5.28
N ARG A 23 -17.07 -76.20 4.71
CA ARG A 23 -16.70 -75.75 3.33
C ARG A 23 -17.40 -74.47 2.79
N THR A 24 -16.58 -73.47 2.46
CA THR A 24 -16.53 -72.55 1.28
C THR A 24 -17.77 -71.80 0.74
N ASP A 25 -17.77 -70.46 0.92
CA ASP A 25 -17.93 -69.29 -0.01
C ASP A 25 -18.91 -69.31 -1.23
N PRO A 26 -19.34 -68.15 -1.81
CA PRO A 26 -19.19 -66.74 -1.42
C PRO A 26 -20.43 -65.80 -1.60
N THR A 27 -20.40 -64.68 -0.88
CA THR A 27 -20.78 -63.29 -1.28
C THR A 27 -22.16 -62.94 -1.87
N ALA A 28 -22.95 -62.16 -1.10
CA ALA A 28 -23.51 -60.85 -1.52
C ALA A 28 -23.88 -60.00 -0.27
N PRO A 29 -23.67 -58.67 -0.27
CA PRO A 29 -23.58 -57.88 0.96
C PRO A 29 -24.92 -57.35 1.50
N ALA A 30 -24.93 -57.14 2.82
CA ALA A 30 -25.98 -56.52 3.61
C ALA A 30 -26.07 -55.00 3.39
N VAL A 31 -27.28 -54.48 3.47
CA VAL A 31 -27.59 -53.05 3.48
C VAL A 31 -27.39 -52.53 4.91
N GLU A 32 -26.43 -51.63 5.11
CA GLU A 32 -26.23 -50.93 6.38
C GLU A 32 -26.75 -49.49 6.32
N ASP A 33 -27.35 -49.12 7.45
CA ASP A 33 -28.14 -47.94 7.77
C ASP A 33 -27.33 -46.64 7.74
N THR A 34 -27.75 -45.67 6.92
CA THR A 34 -27.08 -44.37 6.73
C THR A 34 -27.72 -43.28 7.58
N ALA A 35 -27.62 -43.39 8.92
CA ALA A 35 -28.18 -42.37 9.82
C ALA A 35 -27.15 -41.59 10.67
N ASP A 36 -25.90 -42.04 10.81
CA ASP A 36 -25.00 -41.47 11.84
C ASP A 36 -23.85 -40.56 11.32
N ALA A 37 -23.79 -40.28 10.01
CA ALA A 37 -22.70 -39.47 9.42
C ALA A 37 -22.94 -37.94 9.44
N ALA A 38 -24.16 -37.48 9.74
CA ALA A 38 -24.54 -36.06 9.56
C ALA A 38 -24.25 -35.14 10.75
N ALA A 39 -23.98 -35.68 11.94
CA ALA A 39 -23.77 -34.89 13.17
C ALA A 39 -22.29 -34.47 13.38
N THR A 40 -21.35 -35.23 12.84
CA THR A 40 -19.91 -35.05 13.10
C THR A 40 -19.25 -34.02 12.16
N HIS A 41 -19.85 -33.76 10.99
CA HIS A 41 -19.35 -32.78 10.01
C HIS A 41 -19.64 -31.31 10.39
N ARG A 42 -20.71 -31.04 11.14
CA ARG A 42 -21.11 -29.65 11.48
C ARG A 42 -20.18 -28.98 12.50
N ARG A 43 -19.51 -29.76 13.35
CA ARG A 43 -18.62 -29.21 14.40
C ARG A 43 -17.18 -28.96 13.92
N ARG A 44 -16.74 -29.60 12.83
CA ARG A 44 -15.41 -29.38 12.23
C ARG A 44 -15.39 -28.17 11.30
N GLY A 45 -16.46 -27.93 10.53
CA GLY A 45 -16.58 -26.74 9.67
C GLY A 45 -16.59 -25.41 10.43
N ALA A 46 -17.22 -25.36 11.60
CA ALA A 46 -17.30 -24.14 12.42
C ALA A 46 -15.94 -23.72 13.03
N ARG A 47 -15.05 -24.67 13.37
CA ARG A 47 -13.73 -24.36 13.96
C ARG A 47 -12.72 -23.88 12.92
N VAL A 48 -12.80 -24.39 11.69
CA VAL A 48 -11.95 -23.93 10.57
C VAL A 48 -12.35 -22.52 10.14
N LEU A 49 -13.65 -22.20 10.13
CA LEU A 49 -14.12 -20.85 9.78
C LEU A 49 -13.70 -19.78 10.80
N VAL A 50 -13.78 -20.08 12.11
CA VAL A 50 -13.40 -19.14 13.17
C VAL A 50 -11.89 -18.90 13.20
N ALA A 51 -11.07 -19.94 12.97
CA ALA A 51 -9.61 -19.81 12.87
C ALA A 51 -9.18 -19.01 11.63
N ALA A 52 -9.84 -19.22 10.48
CA ALA A 52 -9.59 -18.45 9.27
C ALA A 52 -10.01 -16.97 9.43
N LEU A 53 -11.15 -16.70 10.06
CA LEU A 53 -11.60 -15.32 10.35
C LEU A 53 -10.70 -14.62 11.37
N ALA A 54 -10.20 -15.34 12.40
CA ALA A 54 -9.25 -14.79 13.36
C ALA A 54 -7.88 -14.48 12.72
N ALA A 55 -7.39 -15.35 11.83
CA ALA A 55 -6.15 -15.12 11.08
C ALA A 55 -6.29 -13.93 10.10
N VAL A 56 -7.43 -13.80 9.41
CA VAL A 56 -7.72 -12.65 8.55
C VAL A 56 -7.88 -11.36 9.36
N ALA A 57 -8.53 -11.41 10.52
CA ALA A 57 -8.66 -10.23 11.40
C ALA A 57 -7.31 -9.80 12.01
N LEU A 58 -6.45 -10.75 12.38
CA LEU A 58 -5.09 -10.46 12.84
C LEU A 58 -4.19 -9.95 11.70
N ALA A 59 -4.32 -10.47 10.49
CA ALA A 59 -3.60 -9.98 9.32
C ALA A 59 -4.09 -8.59 8.89
N ALA A 60 -5.40 -8.35 8.82
CA ALA A 60 -5.99 -7.06 8.48
C ALA A 60 -5.72 -6.01 9.57
N GLY A 61 -5.84 -6.39 10.85
CA GLY A 61 -5.46 -5.54 11.97
C GLY A 61 -3.96 -5.24 12.01
N GLY A 62 -3.12 -6.23 11.71
CA GLY A 62 -1.68 -6.06 11.59
C GLY A 62 -1.28 -5.14 10.44
N VAL A 63 -1.92 -5.27 9.28
CA VAL A 63 -1.71 -4.38 8.11
C VAL A 63 -2.19 -2.96 8.43
N ALA A 64 -3.38 -2.80 9.02
CA ALA A 64 -3.90 -1.49 9.40
C ALA A 64 -3.01 -0.80 10.45
N VAL A 65 -2.56 -1.53 11.47
CA VAL A 65 -1.63 -1.02 12.48
C VAL A 65 -0.26 -0.73 11.85
N PHE A 66 0.24 -1.55 10.93
CA PHE A 66 1.50 -1.29 10.22
C PHE A 66 1.42 -0.02 9.37
N GLN A 67 0.35 0.18 8.60
CA GLN A 67 0.15 1.39 7.82
C GLN A 67 -0.05 2.61 8.73
N TYR A 68 -0.77 2.44 9.85
CA TYR A 68 -0.95 3.48 10.85
C TYR A 68 0.39 3.89 11.49
N VAL A 69 1.19 2.93 11.96
CA VAL A 69 2.51 3.21 12.54
C VAL A 69 3.45 3.82 11.50
N ARG A 70 3.44 3.36 10.24
CA ARG A 70 4.24 3.97 9.17
C ARG A 70 3.85 5.42 8.90
N ALA A 71 2.56 5.73 8.93
CA ALA A 71 2.06 7.09 8.72
C ALA A 71 2.39 8.04 9.88
N HIS A 72 2.61 7.51 11.10
CA HIS A 72 2.81 8.31 12.31
C HIS A 72 4.22 8.19 12.91
N ALA A 73 5.10 7.35 12.35
CA ALA A 73 6.49 7.27 12.77
C ALA A 73 7.21 8.58 12.42
N PRO A 74 8.16 9.05 13.26
CA PRO A 74 8.97 10.21 12.94
C PRO A 74 9.65 10.01 11.57
N ARG A 75 9.37 10.91 10.62
CA ARG A 75 9.96 10.82 9.28
C ARG A 75 11.47 11.05 9.39
N PRO A 76 12.30 10.25 8.69
CA PRO A 76 13.71 10.56 8.53
C PRO A 76 13.88 12.01 8.04
N ALA A 77 14.92 12.70 8.52
CA ALA A 77 15.19 14.09 8.13
C ALA A 77 15.39 14.26 6.61
N ASP A 78 15.79 13.19 5.92
CA ASP A 78 15.96 13.19 4.47
C ASP A 78 14.67 12.89 3.69
N GLY A 79 13.58 12.52 4.35
CA GLY A 79 12.30 12.14 3.75
C GLY A 79 12.12 10.63 3.54
N GLY A 80 13.17 9.81 3.71
CA GLY A 80 13.13 8.36 3.55
C GLY A 80 13.18 7.87 2.09
N THR A 81 12.86 6.59 1.88
CA THR A 81 12.81 5.95 0.56
C THR A 81 11.47 6.23 -0.14
N PRO A 82 11.43 6.31 -1.48
CA PRO A 82 10.19 6.45 -2.24
C PRO A 82 9.27 5.21 -2.09
N PRO A 83 7.95 5.34 -2.34
CA PRO A 83 7.25 6.59 -2.63
C PRO A 83 7.20 7.51 -1.41
N TRP A 84 7.28 8.82 -1.64
CA TRP A 84 7.32 9.84 -0.59
C TRP A 84 5.92 10.38 -0.31
N PRO A 85 5.29 10.04 0.81
CA PRO A 85 3.95 10.52 1.12
C PRO A 85 3.98 12.04 1.38
N ILE A 86 2.81 12.67 1.27
CA ILE A 86 2.60 14.03 1.76
C ILE A 86 2.87 14.10 3.27
N PRO A 87 3.51 15.17 3.80
CA PRO A 87 3.67 15.36 5.24
C PRO A 87 2.33 15.51 5.96
N ALA A 88 2.20 14.89 7.13
CA ALA A 88 0.99 15.03 7.97
C ALA A 88 0.80 16.46 8.51
N ASP A 89 1.91 17.18 8.73
CA ASP A 89 1.91 18.62 9.04
C ASP A 89 2.71 19.36 7.95
N PRO A 90 2.07 20.17 7.09
CA PRO A 90 2.74 20.92 6.03
C PRO A 90 3.52 22.14 6.55
N LEU A 91 3.20 22.66 7.73
CA LEU A 91 3.72 23.95 8.21
C LEU A 91 5.25 24.00 8.39
N PRO A 92 5.92 22.95 8.93
CA PRO A 92 7.38 22.94 9.02
C PRO A 92 8.06 23.01 7.65
N GLY A 93 7.51 22.34 6.64
CA GLY A 93 8.03 22.33 5.28
C GLY A 93 7.90 23.70 4.60
N ILE A 94 6.73 24.33 4.71
CA ILE A 94 6.45 25.69 4.22
C ILE A 94 7.45 26.69 4.84
N ARG A 95 7.65 26.63 6.17
CA ARG A 95 8.63 27.49 6.85
C ARG A 95 10.07 27.20 6.41
N ALA A 96 10.46 25.94 6.26
CA ALA A 96 11.79 25.55 5.81
C ALA A 96 12.09 26.01 4.37
N ALA A 97 11.06 26.08 3.52
CA ALA A 97 11.11 26.65 2.18
C ALA A 97 11.24 28.19 2.18
N GLY A 98 11.10 28.84 3.34
CA GLY A 98 11.08 30.31 3.44
C GLY A 98 9.81 30.91 2.84
N LEU A 99 8.74 30.13 2.76
CA LEU A 99 7.46 30.54 2.20
C LEU A 99 6.45 30.84 3.33
N THR A 100 5.41 31.57 2.96
CA THR A 100 4.22 31.77 3.78
C THR A 100 3.04 31.02 3.15
N HIS A 101 1.96 30.85 3.90
CA HIS A 101 0.69 30.32 3.39
C HIS A 101 -0.41 31.33 3.69
N GLY A 102 -1.46 31.28 2.87
CA GLY A 102 -2.64 32.14 3.01
C GLY A 102 -3.63 31.87 1.87
N PRO A 103 -4.57 32.80 1.63
CA PRO A 103 -5.40 32.77 0.43
C PRO A 103 -4.54 32.75 -0.84
N MET A 104 -5.06 32.20 -1.93
CA MET A 104 -4.36 32.20 -3.23
C MET A 104 -3.89 33.60 -3.63
N GLY A 105 -2.64 33.69 -4.08
CA GLY A 105 -2.12 34.89 -4.74
C GLY A 105 -2.64 34.98 -6.17
N HIS A 106 -2.75 36.20 -6.68
CA HIS A 106 -3.25 36.46 -8.04
C HIS A 106 -2.37 37.45 -8.81
N ALA A 107 -1.16 37.74 -8.31
CA ALA A 107 -0.27 38.67 -9.01
C ALA A 107 0.25 38.06 -10.32
N GLU A 108 0.50 36.74 -10.29
CA GLU A 108 0.84 35.89 -11.42
C GLU A 108 0.21 34.52 -11.16
N HIS A 109 -0.07 33.77 -12.23
CA HIS A 109 -0.59 32.41 -12.14
C HIS A 109 -0.08 31.63 -13.34
N TYR A 110 0.77 30.64 -13.07
CA TYR A 110 1.27 29.73 -14.10
C TYR A 110 1.58 28.37 -13.49
N HIS A 111 1.73 27.38 -14.36
CA HIS A 111 1.99 26.00 -13.97
C HIS A 111 3.32 25.51 -14.51
N ALA A 112 3.86 24.48 -13.88
CA ALA A 112 4.96 23.65 -14.39
C ALA A 112 4.63 22.19 -14.09
N HIS A 113 5.40 21.26 -14.65
CA HIS A 113 5.20 19.83 -14.38
C HIS A 113 6.48 19.20 -13.85
N LEU A 114 6.35 18.33 -12.85
CA LEU A 114 7.44 17.54 -12.28
C LEU A 114 7.16 16.05 -12.44
N SER A 115 8.06 15.34 -13.11
CA SER A 115 8.16 13.89 -13.06
C SER A 115 9.37 13.47 -12.24
N VAL A 116 9.22 12.41 -11.45
CA VAL A 116 10.34 11.80 -10.70
C VAL A 116 10.44 10.33 -11.09
N PHE A 117 11.65 9.87 -11.42
CA PHE A 117 11.92 8.49 -11.80
C PHE A 117 12.99 7.90 -10.89
N VAL A 118 12.77 6.67 -10.43
CA VAL A 118 13.71 5.90 -9.61
C VAL A 118 13.91 4.53 -10.26
N ASP A 119 15.13 4.26 -10.71
CA ASP A 119 15.49 3.03 -11.42
C ASP A 119 14.62 2.72 -12.66
N GLY A 120 14.13 3.77 -13.32
CA GLY A 120 13.28 3.69 -14.51
C GLY A 120 11.78 3.71 -14.23
N ASP A 121 11.37 3.52 -12.97
CA ASP A 121 9.97 3.57 -12.55
C ASP A 121 9.57 4.99 -12.15
N GLU A 122 8.38 5.43 -12.56
CA GLU A 122 7.83 6.72 -12.15
C GLU A 122 7.39 6.68 -10.68
N VAL A 123 7.77 7.71 -9.94
CA VAL A 123 7.40 7.93 -8.54
C VAL A 123 6.41 9.09 -8.49
N GLU A 124 5.27 8.84 -7.86
CA GLU A 124 4.21 9.83 -7.65
C GLU A 124 4.73 11.08 -6.93
N VAL A 125 4.34 12.25 -7.47
CA VAL A 125 4.42 13.54 -6.79
C VAL A 125 3.04 13.76 -6.16
N PRO A 126 2.90 13.76 -4.82
CA PRO A 126 1.59 13.76 -4.20
C PRO A 126 0.86 15.09 -4.39
N ALA A 127 -0.46 15.00 -4.31
CA ALA A 127 -1.34 16.15 -4.09
C ALA A 127 -1.00 16.89 -2.78
N ASP A 128 -1.48 18.12 -2.68
CA ASP A 128 -1.51 18.95 -1.46
C ASP A 128 -0.13 19.38 -0.90
N ILE A 129 0.93 19.34 -1.70
CA ILE A 129 2.22 19.91 -1.28
C ILE A 129 2.06 21.42 -1.09
N GLY A 130 2.36 21.92 0.10
CA GLY A 130 2.27 23.36 0.40
C GLY A 130 0.86 23.86 0.71
N ILE A 131 -0.12 22.98 0.90
CA ILE A 131 -1.52 23.32 1.25
C ILE A 131 -1.79 23.07 2.74
N VAL A 132 -2.51 23.99 3.38
CA VAL A 132 -2.92 23.96 4.81
C VAL A 132 -4.42 24.25 4.88
N GLY A 133 -5.26 23.22 4.87
CA GLY A 133 -6.72 23.41 4.85
C GLY A 133 -7.16 24.11 3.55
N GLU A 134 -7.71 25.32 3.65
CA GLU A 134 -8.09 26.14 2.49
C GLU A 134 -7.00 27.14 2.07
N GLU A 135 -5.90 27.23 2.83
CA GLU A 135 -4.77 28.10 2.53
C GLU A 135 -3.68 27.34 1.78
N MET A 136 -2.85 28.05 1.04
CA MET A 136 -1.71 27.46 0.32
C MET A 136 -0.53 28.42 0.28
N SER A 137 0.67 27.86 0.11
CA SER A 137 1.84 28.65 -0.25
C SER A 137 1.78 29.09 -1.72
N PRO A 138 2.54 30.11 -2.14
CA PRO A 138 2.65 30.49 -3.56
C PRO A 138 3.17 29.41 -4.52
N LEU A 139 3.60 28.26 -4.01
CA LEU A 139 4.20 27.16 -4.76
C LEU A 139 3.62 25.84 -4.26
N HIS A 140 2.66 25.23 -4.96
CA HIS A 140 1.92 24.08 -4.43
C HIS A 140 1.51 23.06 -5.50
N THR A 141 0.96 21.93 -5.08
CA THR A 141 0.31 20.94 -5.96
C THR A 141 -1.14 20.73 -5.54
N HIS A 142 -2.05 20.60 -6.50
CA HIS A 142 -3.48 20.29 -6.23
C HIS A 142 -3.83 18.81 -6.43
N ASP A 143 -3.04 18.07 -7.21
CA ASP A 143 -3.26 16.65 -7.46
C ASP A 143 -1.94 15.88 -7.63
N ASP A 144 -2.08 14.58 -7.88
CA ASP A 144 -0.98 13.61 -7.98
C ASP A 144 -0.33 13.52 -9.37
N ARG A 145 -0.74 14.38 -10.32
CA ARG A 145 -0.17 14.41 -11.68
C ARG A 145 1.18 15.12 -11.74
N GLY A 146 1.67 15.69 -10.64
CA GLY A 146 2.91 16.45 -10.61
C GLY A 146 2.82 17.87 -11.18
N VAL A 147 1.60 18.44 -11.30
CA VAL A 147 1.43 19.84 -11.70
C VAL A 147 1.76 20.76 -10.52
N ILE A 148 2.76 21.61 -10.73
CA ILE A 148 3.19 22.65 -9.80
C ILE A 148 2.45 23.93 -10.15
N HIS A 149 1.77 24.51 -9.18
CA HIS A 149 1.13 25.81 -9.25
C HIS A 149 2.08 26.89 -8.72
N VAL A 150 2.15 28.03 -9.41
CA VAL A 150 2.85 29.23 -8.94
C VAL A 150 1.90 30.42 -8.94
N GLU A 151 1.55 30.87 -7.74
CA GLU A 151 0.49 31.85 -7.49
C GLU A 151 0.91 32.89 -6.42
N PRO A 152 1.93 33.74 -6.70
CA PRO A 152 2.44 34.69 -5.71
C PRO A 152 1.51 35.87 -5.44
N HIS A 153 1.69 36.46 -4.26
CA HIS A 153 1.04 37.72 -3.90
C HIS A 153 1.73 38.94 -4.51
N THR A 154 3.02 38.82 -4.86
CA THR A 154 3.80 39.89 -5.48
C THR A 154 4.32 39.44 -6.84
N LYS A 155 4.25 40.35 -7.82
CA LYS A 155 4.75 40.08 -9.17
C LYS A 155 6.28 39.91 -9.18
N GLY A 156 6.77 38.93 -9.93
CA GLY A 156 8.21 38.72 -10.13
C GLY A 156 8.92 38.01 -8.98
N GLU A 157 8.16 37.41 -8.06
CA GLU A 157 8.73 36.44 -7.11
C GLU A 157 9.26 35.22 -7.87
N VAL A 158 10.39 34.69 -7.42
CA VAL A 158 11.08 33.57 -8.07
C VAL A 158 11.06 32.37 -7.15
N PHE A 159 10.56 31.25 -7.67
CA PHE A 159 10.45 30.00 -6.94
C PHE A 159 11.36 28.93 -7.53
N THR A 160 11.82 28.03 -6.67
CA THR A 160 12.75 26.96 -7.03
C THR A 160 12.17 25.59 -6.72
N LEU A 161 12.62 24.58 -7.46
CA LEU A 161 12.26 23.19 -7.20
C LEU A 161 12.62 22.76 -5.76
N GLY A 162 13.74 23.26 -5.23
CA GLY A 162 14.14 23.02 -3.85
C GLY A 162 13.15 23.54 -2.81
N GLN A 163 12.42 24.62 -3.08
CA GLN A 163 11.36 25.09 -2.19
C GLN A 163 10.19 24.10 -2.16
N LEU A 164 9.76 23.60 -3.32
CA LEU A 164 8.72 22.56 -3.38
C LEU A 164 9.14 21.31 -2.58
N PHE A 165 10.37 20.83 -2.78
CA PHE A 165 10.89 19.65 -2.09
C PHE A 165 11.01 19.83 -0.57
N LYS A 166 11.33 21.05 -0.10
CA LYS A 166 11.30 21.38 1.32
C LYS A 166 9.88 21.32 1.90
N GLN A 167 8.88 21.79 1.16
CA GLN A 167 7.47 21.66 1.56
C GLN A 167 7.02 20.20 1.61
N TRP A 168 7.47 19.40 0.65
CA TRP A 168 7.22 17.96 0.59
C TRP A 168 7.97 17.16 1.67
N GLY A 169 9.00 17.75 2.30
CA GLY A 169 9.83 17.07 3.30
C GLY A 169 10.72 15.98 2.69
N VAL A 170 11.14 16.17 1.44
CA VAL A 170 12.06 15.30 0.72
C VAL A 170 13.35 16.06 0.46
N THR A 171 14.49 15.55 0.93
CA THR A 171 15.77 16.20 0.63
C THR A 171 16.04 16.15 -0.87
N LEU A 172 16.36 17.29 -1.46
CA LEU A 172 16.86 17.40 -2.83
C LEU A 172 18.18 18.17 -2.82
N SER A 173 19.20 17.59 -3.46
CA SER A 173 20.50 18.23 -3.70
C SER A 173 21.11 17.68 -4.99
N ALA A 174 22.29 18.19 -5.38
CA ALA A 174 23.06 17.69 -6.52
C ALA A 174 23.31 16.17 -6.54
N THR A 175 23.25 15.50 -5.38
CA THR A 175 23.57 14.07 -5.25
C THR A 175 22.57 13.28 -4.42
N GLN A 176 21.40 13.84 -4.11
CA GLN A 176 20.46 13.19 -3.20
C GLN A 176 19.01 13.55 -3.52
N ILE A 177 18.14 12.55 -3.52
CA ILE A 177 16.68 12.69 -3.48
C ILE A 177 16.12 11.75 -2.41
N GLY A 178 15.43 12.29 -1.41
CA GLY A 178 15.03 11.47 -0.25
C GLY A 178 16.26 10.89 0.46
N SER A 179 16.19 9.60 0.83
CA SER A 179 17.34 8.83 1.31
C SER A 179 18.23 8.26 0.19
N LEU A 180 17.89 8.48 -1.08
CA LEU A 180 18.64 7.95 -2.23
C LEU A 180 19.82 8.87 -2.55
N ARG A 181 21.03 8.30 -2.61
CA ARG A 181 22.28 9.05 -2.82
C ARG A 181 22.99 8.62 -4.10
N ALA A 182 23.51 9.56 -4.86
CA ALA A 182 24.39 9.28 -5.99
C ALA A 182 25.72 8.70 -5.46
N GLY A 183 26.36 7.85 -6.27
CA GLY A 183 27.50 7.03 -5.89
C GLY A 183 27.28 5.55 -6.20
N ALA A 184 28.33 4.74 -6.10
CA ALA A 184 28.27 3.31 -6.42
C ALA A 184 27.64 2.99 -7.79
N GLY A 185 27.91 3.84 -8.80
CA GLY A 185 27.37 3.70 -10.16
C GLY A 185 25.94 4.24 -10.35
N ARG A 186 25.35 4.88 -9.33
CA ARG A 186 24.06 5.57 -9.41
C ARG A 186 24.26 7.09 -9.50
N THR A 187 23.36 7.75 -10.22
CA THR A 187 23.34 9.20 -10.42
C THR A 187 21.96 9.77 -10.09
N LEU A 188 21.91 11.05 -9.75
CA LEU A 188 20.70 11.87 -9.81
C LEU A 188 20.90 12.88 -10.94
N ALA A 189 20.10 12.78 -11.99
CA ALA A 189 20.10 13.69 -13.12
C ALA A 189 18.81 14.53 -13.12
N ALA A 190 18.88 15.70 -13.72
CA ALA A 190 17.72 16.54 -13.95
C ALA A 190 17.67 17.03 -15.39
N GLU A 191 16.48 17.17 -15.93
CA GLU A 191 16.22 17.74 -17.25
C GLU A 191 15.10 18.77 -17.14
N VAL A 192 15.19 19.82 -17.96
CA VAL A 192 14.11 20.81 -18.17
C VAL A 192 13.78 20.81 -19.65
N ASN A 193 12.54 20.48 -19.99
CA ASN A 193 12.07 20.35 -21.38
C ASN A 193 12.95 19.41 -22.22
N GLY A 194 13.39 18.29 -21.61
CA GLY A 194 14.29 17.31 -22.23
C GLY A 194 15.74 17.78 -22.40
N VAL A 195 16.11 18.94 -21.86
CA VAL A 195 17.49 19.44 -21.87
C VAL A 195 18.13 19.17 -20.50
N PRO A 196 19.27 18.44 -20.44
CA PRO A 196 19.97 18.19 -19.20
C PRO A 196 20.38 19.47 -18.46
N VAL A 197 20.10 19.51 -17.16
CA VAL A 197 20.54 20.55 -16.24
C VAL A 197 21.79 20.09 -15.50
N THR A 198 22.77 20.97 -15.39
CA THR A 198 23.99 20.73 -14.59
C THR A 198 23.88 21.42 -13.24
N GLY A 199 24.50 20.84 -12.21
CA GLY A 199 24.50 21.40 -10.86
C GLY A 199 23.39 20.83 -9.97
N ASP A 200 22.99 21.60 -8.97
CA ASP A 200 21.99 21.17 -7.99
C ASP A 200 20.56 21.33 -8.55
N PRO A 201 19.79 20.24 -8.72
CA PRO A 201 18.41 20.34 -9.18
C PRO A 201 17.50 21.13 -8.25
N ALA A 202 17.83 21.26 -6.96
CA ALA A 202 17.10 22.12 -6.04
C ALA A 202 17.16 23.61 -6.44
N ALA A 203 18.14 24.01 -7.25
CA ALA A 203 18.29 25.38 -7.75
C ALA A 203 17.52 25.66 -9.05
N ILE A 204 16.83 24.67 -9.64
CA ILE A 204 16.01 24.89 -10.83
C ILE A 204 14.91 25.90 -10.51
N VAL A 205 14.90 27.02 -11.23
CA VAL A 205 13.83 28.02 -11.16
C VAL A 205 12.62 27.46 -11.89
N VAL A 206 11.47 27.44 -11.22
CA VAL A 206 10.20 27.00 -11.81
C VAL A 206 9.68 28.10 -12.73
N LYS A 207 9.39 27.77 -13.98
CA LYS A 207 8.81 28.72 -14.96
C LYS A 207 7.59 28.13 -15.66
N ALA A 208 6.81 29.03 -16.24
CA ALA A 208 5.59 28.70 -16.97
C ALA A 208 5.80 27.60 -18.01
N HIS A 209 4.99 26.55 -17.88
CA HIS A 209 4.89 25.36 -18.72
C HIS A 209 6.19 24.59 -18.94
N GLU A 210 7.18 24.76 -18.05
CA GLU A 210 8.35 23.91 -18.06
C GLU A 210 8.02 22.51 -17.53
N GLN A 211 8.69 21.51 -18.11
CA GLN A 211 8.61 20.12 -17.69
C GLN A 211 9.94 19.72 -17.09
N ILE A 212 9.93 19.43 -15.80
CA ILE A 212 11.09 19.09 -15.02
C ILE A 212 11.07 17.58 -14.78
N ALA A 213 12.14 16.89 -15.12
CA ALA A 213 12.31 15.47 -14.81
C ALA A 213 13.49 15.29 -13.85
N LEU A 214 13.28 14.56 -12.76
CA LEU A 214 14.35 14.07 -11.88
C LEU A 214 14.51 12.57 -12.10
N VAL A 215 15.73 12.11 -12.38
CA VAL A 215 16.01 10.70 -12.68
C VAL A 215 17.10 10.20 -11.76
N TYR A 216 16.73 9.34 -10.82
CA TYR A 216 17.68 8.63 -9.95
C TYR A 216 17.83 7.19 -10.42
N GLY A 217 19.06 6.71 -10.57
CA GLY A 217 19.30 5.31 -10.92
C GLY A 217 20.69 5.07 -11.48
N LYS A 218 20.94 3.88 -11.99
CA LYS A 218 22.10 3.67 -12.85
C LYS A 218 21.90 4.45 -14.16
N PRO A 219 22.92 5.13 -14.70
CA PRO A 219 22.81 5.79 -15.99
C PRO A 219 22.31 4.82 -17.07
N ASP A 220 21.16 5.12 -17.64
CA ASP A 220 20.57 4.37 -18.75
C ASP A 220 20.45 5.31 -19.95
N PRO A 221 21.30 5.16 -20.99
CA PRO A 221 21.23 6.01 -22.18
C PRO A 221 19.97 5.76 -23.01
N SER A 222 19.26 4.64 -22.79
CA SER A 222 18.01 4.31 -23.45
C SER A 222 16.82 5.00 -22.79
N PHE A 223 16.88 5.27 -21.48
CA PHE A 223 15.84 6.00 -20.76
C PHE A 223 15.55 7.35 -21.43
N LYS A 224 14.28 7.62 -21.65
CA LYS A 224 13.76 8.91 -22.10
C LYS A 224 12.63 9.26 -21.15
N ALA A 225 12.75 10.37 -20.45
CA ALA A 225 11.60 10.93 -19.76
C ALA A 225 10.47 11.14 -20.80
N PRO A 226 9.20 10.97 -20.41
CA PRO A 226 8.07 11.21 -21.30
C PRO A 226 8.22 12.56 -22.03
N PRO A 227 8.00 12.60 -23.36
CA PRO A 227 8.42 13.75 -24.16
C PRO A 227 7.59 15.02 -23.93
N SER A 228 6.37 14.88 -23.40
CA SER A 228 5.53 16.03 -23.05
C SER A 228 4.39 15.68 -22.09
N PHE A 229 4.26 16.40 -20.98
CA PHE A 229 3.03 16.52 -20.20
C PHE A 229 2.03 17.42 -20.92
N THR A 230 0.76 17.04 -20.90
CA THR A 230 -0.33 17.84 -21.47
C THR A 230 -1.09 18.50 -20.34
N PHE A 231 -0.90 19.81 -20.20
CA PHE A 231 -1.67 20.65 -19.28
C PHE A 231 -3.13 20.73 -19.71
N LYS A 232 -4.05 20.84 -18.75
CA LYS A 232 -5.46 21.15 -19.04
C LYS A 232 -5.60 22.58 -19.60
N PRO A 233 -6.73 22.93 -20.24
CA PRO A 233 -6.92 24.27 -20.83
C PRO A 233 -6.78 25.46 -19.88
N ASP A 234 -6.93 25.23 -18.58
CA ASP A 234 -6.77 26.18 -17.48
C ASP A 234 -5.42 26.03 -16.73
N GLU A 235 -4.56 25.13 -17.20
CA GLU A 235 -3.22 24.87 -16.70
C GLU A 235 -2.13 25.39 -17.66
#